data_AF-A0A544UPW6-F1
#
_entry.id   AF-A0A544UPW6-F1
#
_cell.length_a   1.000
_cell.length_b   1.000
_cell.length_c   1.000
_cell.angle_alpha   90.00
_cell.angle_beta   90.00
_cell.angle_gamma   90.00
#
_symmetry.space_group_name_H-M   'P 1'
#
loop_
_entity.id
_entity.type
_entity.pdbx_description
1 polymer ?
#
loop_
_entity_poly.entity_id
_entity_poly.type
_entity_poly.pdbx_seq_one_letter_code
_entity_poly.pdbx_strand_id
1 'polypeptide(L)'
;MDLTIKENKTTGAYTNYLCNEKIPYIFANLNGSRKDVKILAHEFGHAFQMAIFNQKNNIPEFILPTNKACEINSIALEFLIWPYMEEIFGDDAMNYRYSH
;
A
#
# COMPACT_ATOMS: atom_id res chain seq x y z
N MET A 1 10.51 -2.54 4.19
CA MET A 1 9.75 -1.29 4.00
C MET A 1 10.61 -0.12 4.47
N ASP A 2 10.48 1.05 3.85
CA ASP A 2 11.07 2.33 4.32
C ASP A 2 10.00 3.43 4.26
N LEU A 3 9.45 3.79 5.41
CA LEU A 3 8.19 4.53 5.51
C LEU A 3 8.34 5.99 5.95
N THR A 4 9.40 6.36 6.66
CA THR A 4 9.50 7.69 7.28
C THR A 4 10.17 8.71 6.35
N ILE A 5 9.84 9.98 6.51
CA ILE A 5 10.57 11.07 5.84
C ILE A 5 12.02 11.13 6.36
N LYS A 6 12.97 11.31 5.44
CA LYS A 6 14.39 11.52 5.73
C LYS A 6 14.95 12.59 4.81
N GLU A 7 15.98 13.30 5.27
CA GLU A 7 16.73 14.22 4.43
C GLU A 7 17.31 13.48 3.22
N ASN A 8 17.21 14.09 2.03
CA ASN A 8 17.65 13.51 0.75
C ASN A 8 16.92 12.22 0.30
N LYS A 9 15.78 11.86 0.92
CA LYS A 9 14.93 10.76 0.45
C LYS A 9 14.04 11.22 -0.70
N THR A 10 13.92 10.39 -1.75
CA THR A 10 13.03 10.65 -2.89
C THR A 10 11.59 10.81 -2.42
N THR A 11 10.86 11.74 -3.06
CA THR A 11 9.45 12.02 -2.74
C THR A 11 8.50 10.93 -3.25
N GLY A 12 7.32 10.84 -2.62
CA GLY A 12 6.24 9.93 -3.04
C GLY A 12 6.16 8.65 -2.22
N ALA A 13 5.31 7.73 -2.70
CA ALA A 13 5.16 6.38 -2.19
C ALA A 13 5.06 5.42 -3.39
N TYR A 14 5.58 4.20 -3.23
CA TYR A 14 5.46 3.14 -4.22
C TYR A 14 5.74 1.78 -3.58
N THR A 15 5.31 0.73 -4.28
CA THR A 15 5.62 -0.64 -3.95
C THR A 15 6.33 -1.30 -5.13
N ASN A 16 7.43 -1.99 -4.83
CA ASN A 16 8.19 -2.72 -5.83
C ASN A 16 8.41 -4.17 -5.39
N TYR A 17 8.70 -5.06 -6.34
CA TYR A 17 9.03 -6.44 -6.06
C TYR A 17 10.55 -6.66 -6.16
N LEU A 18 11.14 -7.15 -5.07
CA LEU A 18 12.57 -7.48 -5.00
C LEU A 18 12.78 -8.91 -5.50
N CYS A 19 13.20 -9.07 -6.75
CA CYS A 19 13.25 -10.37 -7.41
C CYS A 19 14.23 -11.38 -6.76
N ASN A 20 15.38 -10.92 -6.24
CA ASN A 20 16.38 -11.80 -5.63
C ASN A 20 15.88 -12.38 -4.30
N GLU A 21 15.21 -11.53 -3.51
CA GLU A 21 14.67 -11.86 -2.20
C GLU A 21 13.25 -12.45 -2.29
N LYS A 22 12.59 -12.32 -3.45
CA LYS A 22 11.23 -12.76 -3.73
C LYS A 22 10.18 -12.18 -2.76
N ILE A 23 10.32 -10.89 -2.46
CA ILE A 23 9.44 -10.18 -1.53
C ILE A 23 8.98 -8.84 -2.10
N PRO A 24 7.78 -8.37 -1.76
CA PRO A 24 7.39 -7.00 -1.98
C PRO A 24 8.13 -6.05 -1.03
N TYR A 25 8.33 -4.81 -1.47
CA TYR A 25 8.96 -3.75 -0.72
C TYR A 25 8.18 -2.44 -0.87
N ILE A 26 7.73 -1.90 0.27
CA ILE A 26 7.01 -0.64 0.35
C ILE A 26 7.98 0.50 0.67
N PHE A 27 7.89 1.56 -0.12
CA PHE A 27 8.55 2.85 0.10
C PHE A 27 7.48 3.93 0.28
N ALA A 28 7.60 4.75 1.32
CA ALA A 28 6.71 5.88 1.56
C ALA A 28 7.40 7.00 2.33
N ASN A 29 6.76 8.16 2.38
CA ASN A 29 7.20 9.35 3.11
C ASN A 29 6.11 9.81 4.09
N LEU A 30 5.86 8.98 5.10
CA LEU A 30 4.86 9.21 6.14
C LEU A 30 5.35 10.28 7.14
N ASN A 31 4.44 11.18 7.52
CA ASN A 31 4.69 12.33 8.38
C ASN A 31 3.76 12.41 9.61
N GLY A 32 2.93 11.39 9.82
CA GLY A 32 1.92 11.34 10.88
C GLY A 32 0.58 11.97 10.50
N SER A 33 0.36 12.33 9.24
CA SER A 33 -0.92 12.88 8.79
C SER A 33 -2.00 11.80 8.69
N ARG A 34 -3.28 12.19 8.69
CA ARG A 34 -4.40 11.26 8.45
C ARG A 34 -4.29 10.56 7.09
N LYS A 35 -3.69 11.22 6.09
CA LYS A 35 -3.51 10.66 4.73
C LYS A 35 -2.55 9.47 4.71
N ASP A 36 -1.69 9.35 5.72
CA ASP A 36 -0.69 8.29 5.81
C ASP A 36 -1.32 6.91 5.91
N VAL A 37 -2.50 6.80 6.55
CA VAL A 37 -3.25 5.54 6.64
C VAL A 37 -3.72 5.08 5.25
N LYS A 38 -4.19 6.03 4.41
CA LYS A 38 -4.60 5.75 3.04
C LYS A 38 -3.41 5.34 2.18
N ILE A 39 -2.30 6.08 2.26
CA ILE A 39 -1.05 5.75 1.55
C ILE A 39 -0.57 4.36 1.95
N LEU A 40 -0.54 4.05 3.25
CA LEU A 40 -0.15 2.73 3.73
C LEU A 40 -1.07 1.65 3.19
N ALA A 41 -2.39 1.82 3.26
CA ALA A 41 -3.34 0.84 2.74
C ALA A 41 -3.15 0.61 1.23
N HIS A 42 -2.95 1.68 0.47
CA HIS A 42 -2.69 1.62 -0.97
C HIS A 42 -1.46 0.74 -1.27
N GLU A 43 -0.32 1.07 -0.66
CA GLU A 43 0.92 0.33 -0.90
C GLU A 43 0.88 -1.11 -0.35
N PHE A 44 0.20 -1.32 0.78
CA PHE A 44 -0.01 -2.67 1.30
C PHE A 44 -0.89 -3.51 0.36
N GLY A 45 -1.80 -2.93 -0.41
CA GLY A 45 -2.61 -3.66 -1.37
C GLY A 45 -1.79 -4.17 -2.54
N HIS A 46 -0.84 -3.36 -3.04
CA HIS A 46 0.17 -3.83 -3.99
C HIS A 46 1.04 -4.94 -3.40
N ALA A 47 1.58 -4.71 -2.20
CA ALA A 47 2.48 -5.67 -1.55
C ALA A 47 1.78 -7.03 -1.30
N PHE A 48 0.53 -6.99 -0.84
CA PHE A 48 -0.29 -8.17 -0.60
C PHE A 48 -0.55 -8.93 -1.90
N GLN A 49 -0.92 -8.24 -2.98
CA GLN A 49 -1.11 -8.84 -4.30
C GLN A 49 0.16 -9.56 -4.77
N MET A 50 1.32 -8.91 -4.69
CA MET A 50 2.60 -9.48 -5.10
C MET A 50 2.96 -10.72 -4.27
N ALA A 51 2.76 -10.67 -2.95
CA ALA A 51 3.04 -11.78 -2.06
C ALA A 51 2.18 -13.02 -2.39
N ILE A 52 0.87 -12.83 -2.61
CA ILE A 52 -0.04 -13.91 -2.97
C ILE A 52 0.29 -14.47 -4.36
N PHE A 53 0.62 -13.63 -5.34
CA PHE A 53 0.92 -14.10 -6.70
C PHE A 53 2.25 -14.82 -6.77
N ASN A 54 3.27 -14.40 -6.02
CA ASN A 54 4.54 -15.12 -5.90
C ASN A 54 4.35 -16.52 -5.27
N GLN A 55 3.46 -16.67 -4.29
CA GLN A 55 3.16 -18.00 -3.72
C GLN A 55 2.46 -18.94 -4.71
N LYS A 56 1.68 -18.38 -5.64
CA LYS A 56 0.85 -19.16 -6.57
C LYS A 56 1.49 -19.41 -7.93
N ASN A 57 2.52 -18.64 -8.30
CA ASN A 57 3.10 -18.67 -9.64
C ASN A 57 4.63 -18.75 -9.59
N ASN A 58 5.20 -19.55 -10.48
CA ASN A 58 6.66 -19.62 -10.66
C ASN A 58 7.16 -18.80 -11.88
N ILE A 59 6.26 -18.04 -12.52
CA ILE A 59 6.53 -17.24 -13.72
C ILE A 59 6.60 -15.76 -13.31
N PRO A 60 7.74 -15.06 -13.48
CA PRO A 60 7.91 -13.67 -13.05
C PRO A 60 6.86 -12.70 -13.59
N GLU A 61 6.43 -12.87 -14.84
CA GLU A 61 5.43 -12.04 -15.51
C GLU A 61 4.05 -12.12 -14.86
N PHE A 62 3.78 -13.15 -14.05
CA PHE A 62 2.51 -13.30 -13.34
C PHE A 62 2.54 -12.71 -11.93
N ILE A 63 3.69 -12.22 -11.47
CA ILE A 63 3.81 -11.57 -10.15
C ILE A 63 3.19 -10.17 -10.20
N LEU A 64 3.33 -9.47 -11.32
CA LEU A 64 2.82 -8.11 -11.52
C LEU A 64 1.82 -8.10 -12.68
N PRO A 65 0.55 -7.75 -12.44
CA PRO A 65 -0.39 -7.52 -13.53
C PRO A 65 -0.06 -6.20 -14.25
N THR A 66 -0.87 -5.83 -15.25
CA THR A 66 -0.71 -4.52 -15.92
C THR A 66 -0.92 -3.38 -14.93
N ASN A 67 -0.27 -2.22 -15.16
CA ASN A 67 -0.29 -1.09 -14.23
C ASN A 67 -1.70 -0.72 -13.74
N LYS A 68 -2.71 -0.68 -14.62
CA LYS A 68 -4.10 -0.36 -14.23
C LYS A 68 -4.75 -1.46 -13.38
N ALA A 69 -4.39 -2.72 -13.59
CA ALA A 69 -4.90 -3.84 -12.82
C ALA A 69 -4.24 -3.92 -11.43
N CYS A 70 -2.99 -3.47 -11.28
CA CYS A 70 -2.36 -3.30 -9.96
C CYS A 70 -3.20 -2.40 -9.05
N GLU A 71 -3.75 -1.30 -9.60
CA GLU A 71 -4.54 -0.32 -8.86
C GLU A 71 -5.85 -0.85 -8.29
N ILE A 72 -6.39 -1.94 -8.84
CA ILE A 72 -7.59 -2.58 -8.29
C ILE A 72 -7.32 -3.06 -6.87
N ASN A 73 -6.15 -3.67 -6.63
CA ASN A 73 -5.81 -4.24 -5.33
C ASN A 73 -5.43 -3.18 -4.30
N SER A 74 -4.66 -2.16 -4.71
CA SER A 74 -4.28 -1.04 -3.83
C SER A 74 -5.49 -0.23 -3.40
N ILE A 75 -6.29 0.24 -4.36
CA ILE A 75 -7.49 1.04 -4.08
C ILE A 75 -8.54 0.23 -3.33
N ALA A 76 -8.75 -1.05 -3.67
CA ALA A 76 -9.69 -1.88 -2.91
C ALA A 76 -9.27 -1.99 -1.43
N LEU A 77 -7.97 -2.11 -1.14
CA LEU A 77 -7.52 -2.20 0.25
C LEU A 77 -7.77 -0.90 1.02
N GLU A 78 -7.69 0.27 0.38
CA GLU A 78 -8.08 1.55 1.00
C GLU A 78 -9.51 1.55 1.54
N PHE A 79 -10.44 0.86 0.86
CA PHE A 79 -11.82 0.69 1.30
C PHE A 79 -11.99 -0.47 2.29
N LEU A 80 -11.27 -1.57 2.09
CA LEU A 80 -11.36 -2.73 2.98
C LEU A 80 -10.88 -2.46 4.40
N ILE A 81 -10.05 -1.43 4.60
CA ILE A 81 -9.64 -0.99 5.94
C ILE A 81 -10.69 -0.12 6.64
N TRP A 82 -11.77 0.30 5.96
CA TRP A 82 -12.78 1.19 6.55
C TRP A 82 -13.36 0.72 7.88
N PRO A 83 -13.65 -0.58 8.12
CA PRO A 83 -14.15 -1.05 9.40
C PRO A 83 -13.20 -0.80 10.59
N TYR A 84 -11.91 -0.52 10.33
CA TYR A 84 -10.92 -0.25 11.37
C TYR A 84 -10.72 1.25 11.63
N MET A 85 -11.44 2.13 10.94
CA MET A 85 -11.22 3.57 11.06
C MET A 85 -11.70 4.13 12.40
N GLU A 86 -12.72 3.53 13.03
CA GLU A 86 -13.12 3.86 14.41
C GLU A 86 -11.98 3.62 15.40
N GLU A 87 -11.20 2.54 15.23
CA GLU A 87 -10.11 2.20 16.14
C GLU A 87 -8.93 3.17 16.01
N ILE A 88 -8.71 3.69 14.80
CA ILE A 88 -7.56 4.56 14.48
C ILE A 88 -7.89 6.04 14.74
N PHE A 89 -9.10 6.47 14.38
CA PHE A 89 -9.50 7.88 14.36
C PHE A 89 -10.61 8.22 15.36
N GLY A 90 -11.23 7.24 16.02
CA GLY A 90 -12.35 7.48 16.93
C GLY A 90 -13.50 8.23 16.25
N ASP A 91 -13.94 9.32 16.86
CA ASP A 91 -15.03 10.17 16.36
C ASP A 91 -14.74 10.76 14.96
N ASP A 92 -13.47 10.85 14.56
CA ASP A 92 -13.05 11.38 13.26
C ASP A 92 -13.09 10.33 12.12
N ALA A 93 -13.44 9.07 12.41
CA ALA A 93 -13.47 7.99 11.42
C ALA A 93 -14.37 8.31 10.22
N MET A 94 -15.53 8.93 10.47
CA MET A 94 -16.45 9.32 9.41
C MET A 94 -15.84 10.39 8.50
N ASN A 95 -15.16 11.39 9.06
CA ASN A 95 -14.48 12.42 8.27
C ASN A 95 -13.39 11.82 7.37
N TYR A 96 -12.62 10.85 7.89
CA TYR A 96 -11.60 10.15 7.10
C TYR A 96 -12.19 9.42 5.89
N ARG A 97 -13.28 8.67 6.07
CA ARG A 97 -13.92 7.88 4.99
C ARG A 97 -14.38 8.72 3.81
N TYR A 98 -14.71 9.98 4.02
CA TYR A 98 -15.22 10.87 2.97
C TYR A 98 -14.25 11.99 2.60
N SER A 99 -13.07 12.05 3.22
CA SER A 99 -11.97 12.90 2.75
C SER A 99 -11.29 12.21 1.57
N HIS A 100 -11.70 12.53 0.34
CA HIS A 100 -11.11 12.00 -0.90
C HIS A 100 -10.40 13.12 -1.67
#